data_AF-A0A2C8YDE2-F1
#
_entry.id   AF-A0A2C8YDE2-F1
#
_cell.length_a   1.000
_cell.length_b   1.000
_cell.length_c   1.000
_cell.angle_alpha   90.00
_cell.angle_beta   90.00
_cell.angle_gamma   90.00
#
_symmetry.space_group_name_H-M   'P 1'
#
loop_
_entity.id
_entity.type
_entity.pdbx_description
1 polymer ?
#
loop_
_entity_poly.entity_id
_entity_poly.type
_entity_poly.pdbx_seq_one_letter_code
_entity_poly.pdbx_strand_id
1 'polypeptide(L)'
;MQMNFMRAFRIAVVAVAACMVFSFAEDIVAKTSNGSTVILHDNGRWEYYQNNANIRDVRESAVPKDARFEVSVLYESPDKVKKNVRMAMEADFATEEEIKDSLRKVPKGGYVYFQVPTKQIKPGLTRELTYSLYDGGKKAIFTKTVRDSEATPSEDAGISNLLVVPVYGRPKSKVMQAKVEDRANHATLDIEIPIR
;
A
#
# COMPACT_ATOMS: atom_id res chain seq x y z
N MET A 1 27.46 70.31 22.07
CA MET A 1 27.99 69.02 21.54
C MET A 1 27.10 67.86 22.00
N GLN A 2 25.81 67.85 21.63
CA GLN A 2 24.85 66.79 22.03
C GLN A 2 23.88 66.37 20.91
N MET A 3 23.83 67.09 19.78
CA MET A 3 22.87 66.83 18.70
C MET A 3 23.31 65.76 17.70
N ASN A 4 24.58 65.34 17.72
CA ASN A 4 25.12 64.36 16.76
C ASN A 4 24.99 62.91 17.24
N PHE A 5 24.74 62.67 18.54
CA PHE A 5 24.68 61.31 19.10
C PHE A 5 23.33 60.63 18.84
N MET A 6 22.22 61.38 18.89
CA MET A 6 20.87 60.83 18.64
C MET A 6 20.61 60.48 17.16
N ARG A 7 21.28 61.15 16.21
CA ARG A 7 21.16 60.80 14.77
C ARG A 7 21.95 59.54 14.43
N ALA A 8 23.14 59.36 15.00
CA ALA A 8 23.93 58.15 14.83
C ALA A 8 23.23 56.91 15.42
N PHE A 9 22.56 57.06 16.57
CA PHE A 9 21.86 55.95 17.22
C PHE A 9 20.61 55.47 16.46
N ARG A 10 19.88 56.38 15.80
CA ARG A 10 18.71 56.02 14.98
C ARG A 10 19.08 55.33 13.66
N ILE A 11 20.25 55.65 13.09
CA ILE A 11 20.74 55.00 11.87
C ILE A 11 21.27 53.59 12.19
N ALA A 12 21.89 53.39 13.35
CA ALA A 12 22.37 52.08 13.79
C ALA A 12 21.22 51.08 14.03
N VAL A 13 20.09 51.52 14.59
CA VAL A 13 18.94 50.64 14.85
C VAL A 13 18.24 50.21 13.54
N VAL A 14 18.22 51.06 12.52
CA VAL A 14 17.66 50.71 11.20
C VAL A 14 18.62 49.81 10.39
N ALA A 15 19.94 49.98 10.55
CA ALA A 15 20.93 49.13 9.88
C ALA A 15 20.98 47.70 10.46
N VAL A 16 20.76 47.52 11.77
CA VAL A 16 20.68 46.19 12.38
C VAL A 16 19.37 45.47 12.05
N ALA A 17 18.28 46.20 11.81
CA ALA A 17 17.00 45.63 11.38
C ALA A 17 16.99 45.17 9.90
N ALA A 18 17.90 45.67 9.06
CA ALA A 18 18.00 45.31 7.64
C ALA A 18 18.87 44.06 7.36
N CYS A 19 19.61 43.55 8.35
CA CYS A 19 20.43 42.34 8.20
C CYS A 19 19.71 41.03 8.57
N MET A 20 18.41 41.07 8.91
CA MET A 20 17.57 39.85 8.90
C MET A 20 17.13 39.54 7.46
N VAL A 21 18.10 39.32 6.58
CA VAL A 21 17.84 38.63 5.32
C VAL A 21 17.64 37.17 5.72
N PHE A 22 16.42 36.69 5.50
CA PHE A 22 16.06 35.30 5.64
C PHE A 22 17.08 34.42 4.90
N SER A 23 17.97 33.77 5.64
CA SER A 23 18.67 32.61 5.11
C SER A 23 17.71 31.43 5.22
N PHE A 24 16.70 31.40 4.35
CA PHE A 24 16.04 30.15 4.03
C PHE A 24 17.12 29.29 3.36
N ALA A 25 17.51 28.20 4.01
CA ALA A 25 18.34 27.20 3.37
C ALA A 25 17.51 26.61 2.23
N GLU A 26 17.81 27.00 1.00
CA GLU A 26 17.20 26.43 -0.18
C GLU A 26 17.90 25.09 -0.47
N ASP A 27 17.10 24.04 -0.69
CA ASP A 27 17.59 22.75 -1.14
C ASP A 27 18.45 22.93 -2.40
N ILE A 28 19.68 22.42 -2.38
CA ILE A 28 20.59 22.54 -3.51
C ILE A 28 20.25 21.44 -4.50
N VAL A 29 19.68 21.84 -5.65
CA VAL A 29 19.35 20.92 -6.74
C VAL A 29 20.45 20.97 -7.81
N ALA A 30 21.13 19.85 -8.04
CA ALA A 30 22.14 19.70 -9.08
C ALA A 30 21.73 18.64 -10.10
N LYS A 31 21.99 18.90 -11.39
CA LYS A 31 21.82 17.93 -12.47
C LYS A 31 23.17 17.35 -12.87
N THR A 32 23.29 16.03 -12.83
CA THR A 32 24.49 15.31 -13.27
C THR A 32 24.51 15.17 -14.79
N SER A 33 25.70 14.95 -15.38
CA SER A 33 25.89 14.82 -16.83
C SER A 33 25.10 13.67 -17.47
N ASN A 34 24.65 12.70 -16.68
CA ASN A 34 23.80 11.58 -17.12
C ASN A 34 22.28 11.88 -17.00
N GLY A 35 21.88 13.13 -16.69
CA GLY A 35 20.48 13.55 -16.62
C GLY A 35 19.77 13.24 -15.29
N SER A 36 20.49 12.81 -14.27
CA SER A 36 19.95 12.55 -12.93
C SER A 36 19.90 13.83 -12.10
N THR A 37 18.94 13.92 -11.19
CA THR A 37 18.80 15.07 -10.28
C THR A 37 19.21 14.65 -8.87
N VAL A 38 20.12 15.42 -8.28
CA VAL A 38 20.56 15.26 -6.89
C VAL A 38 20.02 16.44 -6.09
N ILE A 39 19.36 16.14 -4.98
CA ILE A 39 18.89 17.15 -4.03
C ILE A 39 19.68 16.97 -2.74
N LEU A 40 20.39 18.02 -2.32
CA LEU A 40 21.02 18.08 -1.02
C LEU A 40 20.14 18.90 -0.08
N HIS A 41 19.64 18.22 0.93
CA HIS A 41 18.81 18.81 1.98
C HIS A 41 19.70 19.51 3.01
N ASP A 42 19.15 20.53 3.63
CA ASP A 42 19.70 21.31 4.73
C ASP A 42 20.06 20.48 5.99
N ASN A 43 19.47 19.29 6.14
CA ASN A 43 19.84 18.33 7.18
C ASN A 43 21.01 17.39 6.82
N GLY A 44 21.66 17.59 5.66
CA GLY A 44 22.77 16.77 5.17
C GLY A 44 22.34 15.44 4.52
N ARG A 45 21.03 15.19 4.39
CA ARG A 45 20.49 14.07 3.60
C ARG A 45 20.64 14.40 2.12
N TRP A 46 21.01 13.41 1.32
CA TRP A 46 21.04 13.53 -0.14
C TRP A 46 20.03 12.55 -0.75
N GLU A 47 19.35 12.98 -1.82
CA GLU A 47 18.40 12.17 -2.57
C GLU A 47 18.82 12.15 -4.05
N TYR A 48 18.80 10.96 -4.65
CA TYR A 48 19.19 10.73 -6.04
C TYR A 48 17.99 10.25 -6.85
N TYR A 49 17.65 11.01 -7.89
CA TYR A 49 16.55 10.71 -8.80
C TYR A 49 17.05 10.52 -10.22
N GLN A 50 16.67 9.39 -10.82
CA GLN A 50 16.97 9.08 -12.21
C GLN A 50 15.66 9.06 -13.01
N ASN A 51 15.66 9.77 -14.14
CA ASN A 51 14.54 9.97 -15.09
C ASN A 51 13.55 11.11 -14.73
N ASN A 52 13.74 12.26 -15.39
CA ASN A 52 12.92 13.48 -15.33
C ASN A 52 11.41 13.24 -15.58
N ALA A 53 10.64 12.92 -14.55
CA ALA A 53 9.19 13.10 -14.55
C ALA A 53 8.80 13.83 -13.26
N ASN A 54 8.60 15.16 -13.37
CA ASN A 54 7.97 16.05 -12.39
C ASN A 54 8.14 15.66 -10.91
N ILE A 55 9.08 16.32 -10.22
CA ILE A 55 9.21 16.28 -8.76
C ILE A 55 7.92 16.87 -8.17
N ARG A 56 6.93 16.01 -7.93
CA ARG A 56 5.72 16.30 -7.18
C ARG A 56 5.99 15.83 -5.76
N ASP A 57 6.07 16.78 -4.83
CA ASP A 57 6.33 16.59 -3.40
C ASP A 57 5.76 15.26 -2.88
N VAL A 58 6.64 14.28 -2.63
CA VAL A 58 6.30 12.88 -2.28
C VAL A 58 6.09 12.76 -0.77
N ARG A 59 5.40 13.71 -0.14
CA ARG A 59 4.86 13.49 1.19
C ARG A 59 3.70 12.51 1.05
N GLU A 60 3.64 11.50 1.90
CA GLU A 60 2.54 10.53 1.97
C GLU A 60 1.16 11.22 2.05
N SER A 61 1.12 12.46 2.56
CA SER A 61 -0.05 13.35 2.61
C SER A 61 -0.49 13.99 1.29
N ALA A 62 0.30 13.91 0.21
CA ALA A 62 0.04 14.57 -1.07
C ALA A 62 -0.71 13.70 -2.09
N VAL A 63 -0.86 12.39 -1.82
CA VAL A 63 -1.70 11.49 -2.62
C VAL A 63 -3.17 11.73 -2.20
N PRO A 64 -4.03 12.27 -3.09
CA PRO A 64 -5.44 12.44 -2.79
C PRO A 64 -6.02 11.11 -2.32
N LYS A 65 -6.87 11.12 -1.28
CA LYS A 65 -7.47 9.89 -0.73
C LYS A 65 -8.15 9.05 -1.83
N ASP A 66 -8.71 9.69 -2.84
CA ASP A 66 -9.39 9.07 -3.98
C ASP A 66 -8.46 8.40 -5.00
N ALA A 67 -7.15 8.62 -4.88
CA ALA A 67 -6.11 8.01 -5.70
C ALA A 67 -5.37 6.87 -4.95
N ARG A 68 -5.58 6.72 -3.64
CA ARG A 68 -4.99 5.62 -2.86
C ARG A 68 -5.78 4.35 -3.16
N PHE A 69 -5.07 3.30 -3.54
CA PHE A 69 -5.65 1.97 -3.70
C PHE A 69 -5.34 1.16 -2.44
N GLU A 70 -6.36 0.88 -1.64
CA GLU A 70 -6.21 0.20 -0.37
C GLU A 70 -6.69 -1.24 -0.52
N VAL A 71 -5.75 -2.18 -0.51
CA VAL A 71 -6.05 -3.62 -0.50
C VAL A 71 -6.04 -4.11 0.93
N SER A 72 -7.18 -4.62 1.40
CA SER A 72 -7.26 -5.37 2.64
C SER A 72 -7.08 -6.86 2.37
N VAL A 73 -6.51 -7.58 3.34
CA VAL A 73 -6.37 -9.03 3.25
C VAL A 73 -7.08 -9.68 4.43
N LEU A 74 -8.01 -10.58 4.11
CA LEU A 74 -8.74 -11.37 5.08
C LEU A 74 -8.29 -12.83 4.99
N TYR A 75 -7.93 -13.41 6.13
CA TYR A 75 -7.63 -14.83 6.26
C TYR A 75 -8.81 -15.57 6.87
N GLU A 76 -9.24 -16.65 6.24
CA GLU A 76 -10.24 -17.55 6.78
C GLU A 76 -9.64 -18.93 7.06
N SER A 77 -9.60 -19.29 8.34
CA SER A 77 -9.07 -20.57 8.81
C SER A 77 -9.85 -21.76 8.23
N PRO A 78 -9.20 -22.91 7.96
CA PRO A 78 -9.85 -24.08 7.40
C PRO A 78 -11.00 -24.60 8.29
N ASP A 79 -10.90 -24.46 9.61
CA ASP A 79 -11.94 -24.95 10.54
C ASP A 79 -13.19 -24.06 10.48
N LYS A 80 -13.03 -22.74 10.36
CA LYS A 80 -14.14 -21.81 10.14
C LYS A 80 -14.82 -22.09 8.80
N VAL A 81 -14.05 -22.28 7.74
CA VAL A 81 -14.57 -22.60 6.40
C VAL A 81 -15.38 -23.90 6.42
N LYS A 82 -14.85 -24.97 7.03
CA LYS A 82 -15.57 -26.25 7.17
C LYS A 82 -16.89 -26.09 7.93
N LYS A 83 -16.88 -25.31 9.01
CA LYS A 83 -18.11 -25.02 9.77
C LYS A 83 -19.13 -24.29 8.90
N ASN A 84 -18.70 -23.28 8.16
CA ASN A 84 -19.57 -22.50 7.27
C ASN A 84 -20.14 -23.37 6.13
N VAL A 85 -19.31 -24.19 5.48
CA VAL A 85 -19.76 -25.14 4.44
C VAL A 85 -20.76 -26.13 5.00
N ARG A 86 -20.50 -26.69 6.18
CA ARG A 86 -21.43 -27.60 6.84
C ARG A 86 -22.78 -26.94 7.11
N MET A 87 -22.78 -25.75 7.71
CA MET A 87 -24.02 -25.01 8.02
C MET A 87 -24.80 -24.67 6.75
N ALA A 88 -24.12 -24.27 5.67
CA ALA A 88 -24.76 -23.97 4.39
C ALA A 88 -25.42 -25.22 3.78
N MET A 89 -24.70 -26.34 3.75
CA MET A 89 -25.22 -27.60 3.21
C MET A 89 -26.35 -28.19 4.06
N GLU A 90 -26.28 -28.04 5.39
CA GLU A 90 -27.37 -28.41 6.30
C GLU A 90 -28.62 -27.53 6.08
N ALA A 91 -28.44 -26.23 5.80
CA ALA A 91 -29.54 -25.33 5.43
C ALA A 91 -30.17 -25.70 4.07
N ASP A 92 -29.36 -26.23 3.14
CA ASP A 92 -29.81 -26.73 1.83
C ASP A 92 -30.39 -28.16 1.91
N PHE A 93 -30.55 -28.73 3.11
CA PHE A 93 -31.03 -30.09 3.35
C PHE A 93 -30.22 -31.20 2.64
N ALA A 94 -28.91 -30.99 2.45
CA ALA A 94 -28.03 -31.97 1.84
C ALA A 94 -27.84 -33.20 2.73
N THR A 95 -27.50 -34.34 2.11
CA THR A 95 -27.23 -35.59 2.83
C THR A 95 -25.88 -35.56 3.53
N GLU A 96 -25.72 -36.38 4.59
CA GLU A 96 -24.45 -36.47 5.34
C GLU A 96 -23.27 -36.92 4.45
N GLU A 97 -23.54 -37.66 3.36
CA GLU A 97 -22.52 -38.07 2.39
C GLU A 97 -22.04 -36.89 1.53
N GLU A 98 -22.96 -36.04 1.06
CA GLU A 98 -22.65 -34.82 0.31
C GLU A 98 -21.90 -33.81 1.16
N ILE A 99 -22.28 -33.66 2.43
CA ILE A 99 -21.56 -32.80 3.38
C ILE A 99 -20.11 -33.26 3.52
N LYS A 100 -19.88 -34.58 3.70
CA LYS A 100 -18.52 -35.12 3.82
C LYS A 100 -17.69 -34.92 2.56
N ASP A 101 -18.29 -35.08 1.38
CA ASP A 101 -17.57 -34.85 0.12
C ASP A 101 -17.18 -33.36 -0.04
N SER A 102 -18.10 -32.45 0.26
CA SER A 102 -17.84 -31.00 0.25
C SER A 102 -16.75 -30.60 1.24
N LEU A 103 -16.74 -31.16 2.45
CA LEU A 103 -15.71 -30.90 3.46
C LEU A 103 -14.31 -31.36 3.03
N ARG A 104 -14.20 -32.38 2.16
CA ARG A 104 -12.90 -32.84 1.60
C ARG A 104 -12.33 -31.88 0.56
N LYS A 105 -13.18 -31.09 -0.10
CA LYS A 105 -12.79 -30.08 -1.09
C LYS A 105 -12.21 -28.81 -0.45
N VAL A 106 -12.43 -28.61 0.86
CA VAL A 106 -11.93 -27.44 1.60
C VAL A 106 -10.39 -27.44 1.67
N PRO A 107 -9.70 -26.36 1.26
CA PRO A 107 -8.25 -26.26 1.35
C PRO A 107 -7.74 -26.40 2.79
N LYS A 108 -6.65 -27.14 2.99
CA LYS A 108 -6.12 -27.44 4.33
C LYS A 108 -5.60 -26.22 5.08
N GLY A 109 -5.20 -25.17 4.37
CA GLY A 109 -4.75 -23.90 4.92
C GLY A 109 -5.82 -22.82 4.93
N GLY A 110 -7.03 -23.10 4.43
CA GLY A 110 -8.12 -22.12 4.35
C GLY A 110 -8.05 -21.25 3.10
N TYR A 111 -8.63 -20.05 3.20
CA TYR A 111 -8.69 -19.08 2.11
C TYR A 111 -8.05 -17.74 2.51
N VAL A 112 -7.43 -17.09 1.54
CA VAL A 112 -6.95 -15.71 1.65
C VAL A 112 -7.72 -14.86 0.64
N TYR A 113 -8.42 -13.85 1.13
CA TYR A 113 -9.21 -12.93 0.34
C TYR A 113 -8.46 -11.60 0.23
N PHE A 114 -8.14 -11.20 -0.99
CA PHE A 114 -7.69 -9.85 -1.30
C PHE A 114 -8.92 -9.02 -1.62
N GLN A 115 -9.15 -7.97 -0.84
CA GLN A 115 -10.36 -7.19 -0.84
C GLN A 115 -10.07 -5.72 -1.05
N VAL A 116 -11.04 -5.03 -1.62
CA VAL A 116 -11.00 -3.57 -1.80
C VAL A 116 -12.41 -3.01 -1.62
N PRO A 117 -12.56 -1.80 -1.09
CA PRO A 117 -13.83 -1.10 -1.16
C PRO A 117 -14.29 -0.97 -2.62
N THR A 118 -15.50 -1.40 -2.94
CA THR A 118 -16.05 -1.42 -4.31
C THR A 118 -16.00 -0.04 -4.98
N LYS A 119 -16.10 1.03 -4.18
CA LYS A 119 -15.99 2.43 -4.63
C LYS A 119 -14.64 2.77 -5.29
N GLN A 120 -13.58 2.01 -5.01
CA GLN A 120 -12.26 2.20 -5.61
C GLN A 120 -12.16 1.60 -7.01
N ILE A 121 -13.05 0.65 -7.37
CA ILE A 121 -13.13 0.07 -8.71
C ILE A 121 -13.91 1.03 -9.59
N LYS A 122 -13.19 1.78 -10.42
CA LYS A 122 -13.79 2.80 -11.30
C LYS A 122 -14.05 2.21 -12.69
N PRO A 123 -15.29 2.33 -13.22
CA PRO A 123 -15.57 1.92 -14.59
C PRO A 123 -14.63 2.62 -15.59
N GLY A 124 -13.97 1.86 -16.46
CA GLY A 124 -13.05 2.38 -17.47
C GLY A 124 -11.61 2.62 -17.00
N LEU A 125 -11.30 2.45 -15.72
CA LEU A 125 -9.93 2.45 -15.20
C LEU A 125 -9.59 1.05 -14.70
N THR A 126 -9.03 0.22 -15.58
CA THR A 126 -8.62 -1.14 -15.22
C THR A 126 -7.19 -1.14 -14.69
N ARG A 127 -7.00 -1.66 -13.47
CA ARG A 127 -5.68 -1.89 -12.88
C ARG A 127 -5.36 -3.37 -12.90
N GLU A 128 -4.16 -3.71 -13.34
CA GLU A 128 -3.66 -5.06 -13.37
C GLU A 128 -2.63 -5.24 -12.26
N LEU A 129 -2.94 -6.13 -11.31
CA LEU A 129 -2.16 -6.31 -10.09
C LEU A 129 -1.71 -7.75 -9.96
N THR A 130 -0.44 -7.94 -9.62
CA THR A 130 0.15 -9.24 -9.33
C THR A 130 0.12 -9.50 -7.83
N TYR A 131 -0.60 -10.53 -7.41
CA TYR A 131 -0.73 -10.96 -6.02
C TYR A 131 0.17 -12.16 -5.79
N SER A 132 1.02 -12.08 -4.78
CA SER A 132 1.88 -13.18 -4.33
C SER A 132 1.70 -13.46 -2.85
N LEU A 133 1.76 -14.72 -2.46
CA LEU A 133 1.64 -15.16 -1.07
C LEU A 133 2.88 -15.97 -0.66
N TYR A 134 3.37 -15.75 0.55
CA TYR A 134 4.57 -16.37 1.11
C TYR A 134 4.27 -16.92 2.50
N ASP A 135 4.75 -18.14 2.78
CA ASP A 135 4.66 -18.80 4.08
C ASP A 135 6.08 -19.01 4.65
N GLY A 136 6.64 -17.95 5.23
CA GLY A 136 7.93 -17.96 5.95
C GLY A 136 9.19 -18.13 5.09
N GLY A 137 9.06 -18.36 3.78
CA GLY A 137 10.17 -18.53 2.84
C GLY A 137 10.24 -17.44 1.77
N LYS A 138 11.38 -17.39 1.05
CA LYS A 138 11.59 -16.46 -0.09
C LYS A 138 10.82 -16.83 -1.36
N LYS A 139 10.28 -18.04 -1.43
CA LYS A 139 9.53 -18.55 -2.60
C LYS A 139 8.04 -18.36 -2.34
N ALA A 140 7.36 -17.73 -3.28
CA ALA A 140 5.91 -17.58 -3.22
C ALA A 140 5.24 -18.96 -3.31
N ILE A 141 4.29 -19.22 -2.40
CA ILE A 141 3.40 -20.39 -2.44
C ILE A 141 2.28 -20.22 -3.47
N PHE A 142 2.02 -18.97 -3.86
CA PHE A 142 1.03 -18.62 -4.86
C PHE A 142 1.41 -17.30 -5.53
N THR A 143 1.19 -17.21 -6.84
CA THR A 143 1.31 -15.96 -7.59
C THR A 143 0.26 -15.93 -8.70
N LYS A 144 -0.51 -14.85 -8.80
CA LYS A 144 -1.46 -14.64 -9.89
C LYS A 144 -1.63 -13.16 -10.19
N THR A 145 -1.70 -12.82 -11.46
CA THR A 145 -2.07 -11.49 -11.91
C THR A 145 -3.56 -11.46 -12.24
N VAL A 146 -4.29 -10.49 -11.70
CA VAL A 146 -5.71 -10.27 -12.00
C VAL A 146 -5.99 -8.79 -12.18
N ARG A 147 -7.08 -8.49 -12.89
CA ARG A 147 -7.57 -7.14 -13.09
C ARG A 147 -8.63 -6.80 -12.05
N ASP A 148 -8.66 -5.56 -11.59
CA ASP A 148 -9.70 -5.08 -10.68
C ASP A 148 -11.11 -5.15 -11.27
N SER A 149 -11.25 -5.08 -12.60
CA SER A 149 -12.51 -5.29 -13.31
C SER A 149 -13.07 -6.72 -13.19
N GLU A 150 -12.25 -7.69 -12.79
CA GLU A 150 -12.66 -9.09 -12.57
C GLU A 150 -13.07 -9.36 -11.12
N ALA A 151 -13.09 -8.32 -10.27
CA ALA A 151 -13.45 -8.45 -8.87
C ALA A 151 -14.88 -8.97 -8.71
N THR A 152 -15.06 -9.92 -7.81
CA THR A 152 -16.39 -10.44 -7.45
C THR A 152 -16.94 -9.71 -6.23
N PRO A 153 -18.26 -9.63 -6.05
CA PRO A 153 -18.85 -9.13 -4.81
C PRO A 153 -18.35 -9.94 -3.59
N SER A 154 -18.06 -9.25 -2.49
CA SER A 154 -17.85 -9.90 -1.18
C SER A 154 -19.19 -10.17 -0.50
N GLU A 155 -19.16 -10.99 0.55
CA GLU A 155 -20.29 -11.13 1.48
C GLU A 155 -20.56 -9.81 2.24
N ASP A 156 -19.50 -9.00 2.44
CA ASP A 156 -19.59 -7.70 3.09
C ASP A 156 -20.07 -6.60 2.11
N ALA A 157 -21.06 -5.84 2.54
CA ALA A 157 -21.63 -4.75 1.74
C ALA A 157 -20.59 -3.67 1.42
N GLY A 158 -20.41 -3.37 0.13
CA GLY A 158 -19.49 -2.34 -0.34
C GLY A 158 -18.02 -2.76 -0.40
N ILE A 159 -17.73 -4.05 -0.22
CA ILE A 159 -16.41 -4.65 -0.43
C ILE A 159 -16.47 -5.61 -1.62
N SER A 160 -15.43 -5.59 -2.44
CA SER A 160 -15.24 -6.50 -3.56
C SER A 160 -14.00 -7.35 -3.34
N ASN A 161 -14.11 -8.64 -3.67
CA ASN A 161 -13.01 -9.59 -3.68
C ASN A 161 -12.24 -9.44 -5.00
N LEU A 162 -11.03 -8.90 -4.94
CA LEU A 162 -10.12 -8.83 -6.09
C LEU A 162 -9.59 -10.22 -6.44
N LEU A 163 -9.27 -11.01 -5.42
CA LEU A 163 -8.76 -12.36 -5.59
C LEU A 163 -9.05 -13.21 -4.36
N VAL A 164 -9.49 -14.43 -4.60
CA VAL A 164 -9.63 -15.47 -3.57
C VAL A 164 -8.60 -16.56 -3.82
N VAL A 165 -7.73 -16.78 -2.84
CA VAL A 165 -6.62 -17.73 -2.95
C VAL A 165 -6.87 -18.94 -2.04
N PRO A 166 -7.07 -20.14 -2.60
CA PRO A 166 -7.12 -21.37 -1.80
C PRO A 166 -5.70 -21.75 -1.34
N VAL A 167 -5.50 -21.90 -0.03
CA VAL A 167 -4.23 -22.34 0.53
C VAL A 167 -4.29 -23.86 0.73
N TYR A 168 -3.71 -24.62 -0.20
CA TYR A 168 -3.79 -26.10 -0.18
C TYR A 168 -2.91 -26.75 0.89
N GLY A 169 -1.79 -26.12 1.25
CA GLY A 169 -0.90 -26.57 2.33
C GLY A 169 -1.33 -26.02 3.68
N ARG A 170 -0.97 -26.70 4.78
CA ARG A 170 -1.08 -26.08 6.11
C ARG A 170 0.02 -25.02 6.25
N PRO A 171 -0.32 -23.76 6.60
CA PRO A 171 0.68 -22.75 6.86
C PRO A 171 1.64 -23.19 7.96
N LYS A 172 2.94 -23.02 7.73
CA LYS A 172 3.99 -23.36 8.68
C LYS A 172 4.30 -22.20 9.62
N SER A 173 4.09 -20.98 9.13
CA SER A 173 4.40 -19.74 9.84
C SER A 173 3.18 -19.21 10.59
N LYS A 174 3.41 -18.47 11.67
CA LYS A 174 2.32 -17.75 12.38
C LYS A 174 1.81 -16.52 11.60
N VAL A 175 2.61 -16.05 10.64
CA VAL A 175 2.31 -14.90 9.80
C VAL A 175 2.67 -15.28 8.36
N MET A 176 1.72 -15.10 7.44
CA MET A 176 1.97 -15.14 5.99
C MET A 176 2.27 -13.74 5.50
N GLN A 177 3.10 -13.61 4.48
CA GLN A 177 3.32 -12.34 3.80
C GLN A 177 2.57 -12.38 2.47
N ALA A 178 1.77 -11.35 2.22
CA ALA A 178 1.21 -11.09 0.90
C ALA A 178 1.92 -9.90 0.28
N LYS A 179 2.16 -9.99 -1.02
CA LYS A 179 2.71 -8.91 -1.82
C LYS A 179 1.76 -8.60 -2.97
N VAL A 180 1.39 -7.34 -3.10
CA VAL A 180 0.60 -6.82 -4.23
C VAL A 180 1.51 -5.91 -5.03
N GLU A 181 1.70 -6.24 -6.31
CA GLU A 181 2.56 -5.48 -7.20
C GLU A 181 1.76 -4.88 -8.35
N ASP A 182 1.89 -3.57 -8.55
CA ASP A 182 1.52 -2.90 -9.78
C ASP A 182 2.78 -2.79 -10.65
N ARG A 183 2.88 -3.65 -11.65
CA ARG A 183 4.04 -3.69 -12.55
C ARG A 183 4.12 -2.46 -13.46
N ALA A 184 2.98 -1.85 -13.80
CA ALA A 184 2.93 -0.70 -14.68
C ALA A 184 3.43 0.56 -13.96
N ASN A 185 3.10 0.69 -12.68
CA ASN A 185 3.45 1.86 -11.87
C ASN A 185 4.66 1.62 -10.94
N HIS A 186 5.33 0.47 -11.05
CA HIS A 186 6.45 0.06 -10.18
C HIS A 186 6.14 0.20 -8.68
N ALA A 187 4.89 -0.06 -8.29
CA ALA A 187 4.43 0.06 -6.90
C ALA A 187 4.30 -1.34 -6.29
N THR A 188 4.71 -1.46 -5.03
CA THR A 188 4.61 -2.70 -4.26
C THR A 188 4.02 -2.42 -2.89
N LEU A 189 3.07 -3.27 -2.47
CA LEU A 189 2.48 -3.25 -1.15
C LEU A 189 2.70 -4.64 -0.50
N ASP A 190 3.46 -4.64 0.59
CA ASP A 190 3.68 -5.83 1.40
C ASP A 190 2.74 -5.80 2.62
N ILE A 191 2.04 -6.91 2.86
CA ILE A 191 0.99 -7.04 3.87
C ILE A 191 1.28 -8.29 4.72
N GLU A 192 1.31 -8.12 6.02
CA GLU A 192 1.42 -9.22 6.97
C GLU A 192 0.03 -9.77 7.33
N ILE A 193 -0.16 -11.07 7.13
CA ILE A 193 -1.41 -11.79 7.38
C ILE A 193 -1.21 -12.66 8.62
N PRO A 194 -1.78 -12.29 9.77
CA PRO A 194 -1.71 -13.13 10.96
C PRO A 194 -2.56 -14.39 10.76
N ILE A 195 -1.94 -15.55 10.96
CA ILE A 195 -2.61 -16.85 10.93
C ILE A 195 -2.98 -17.19 12.37
N ARG A 196 -4.28 -17.22 12.65
CA ARG A 196 -4.85 -17.56 13.96
C ARG A 196 -5.64 -18.85 13.87
#